data_AF-A0A4Z1AB47-F1
#
_entry.id   AF-A0A4Z1AB47-F1
#
_cell.length_a   1.000
_cell.length_b   1.000
_cell.length_c   1.000
_cell.angle_alpha   90.00
_cell.angle_beta   90.00
_cell.angle_gamma   90.00
#
_symmetry.space_group_name_H-M   'P 1'
#
loop_
_entity.id
_entity.type
_entity.pdbx_description
1 polymer ?
#
loop_
_entity_poly.entity_id
_entity_poly.type
_entity_poly.pdbx_seq_one_letter_code
_entity_poly.pdbx_strand_id
1 'polypeptide(L)'
;MIDRSGILKEWLANMTIAAFEYAAMFRIRLESNVRIRTTPNVLYLELRSRAFFGSYTEWTSLVESMPYPARRGELDYPTFAYRIMLCIGSDIIKVEILDDGTLVLLTSDNEEITISGIEDVWEESWILTESSDLPNASKKQIICDSQGEISFFLE
;
A
#
# COMPACT_ATOMS: atom_id res chain seq x y z
N MET A 1 18.11 16.69 -9.10
CA MET A 1 17.62 15.31 -8.93
C MET A 1 16.37 15.40 -8.08
N ILE A 2 15.23 14.92 -8.56
CA ILE A 2 13.99 14.94 -7.75
C ILE A 2 14.13 13.86 -6.69
N ASP A 3 13.96 14.22 -5.41
CA ASP A 3 13.95 13.25 -4.31
C ASP A 3 12.65 12.44 -4.35
N ARG A 4 12.71 11.34 -5.11
CA ARG A 4 11.62 10.40 -5.34
C ARG A 4 11.09 9.79 -4.04
N SER A 5 12.00 9.38 -3.14
CA SER A 5 11.64 8.83 -1.83
C SER A 5 10.95 9.88 -0.96
N GLY A 6 11.44 11.13 -1.01
CA GLY A 6 10.83 12.27 -0.30
C GLY A 6 9.37 12.52 -0.71
N ILE A 7 9.06 12.49 -2.01
CA ILE A 7 7.69 12.72 -2.51
C ILE A 7 6.73 11.62 -2.03
N LEU A 8 7.11 10.35 -2.15
CA LEU A 8 6.24 9.25 -1.70
C LEU A 8 5.97 9.34 -0.19
N LYS A 9 7.03 9.59 0.59
CA LYS A 9 6.91 9.79 2.04
C LYS A 9 5.99 10.96 2.37
N GLU A 10 6.10 12.08 1.66
CA GLU A 10 5.24 13.24 1.86
C GLU A 10 3.76 12.94 1.56
N TRP A 11 3.49 12.22 0.48
CA TRP A 11 2.12 11.87 0.07
C TRP A 11 1.45 10.94 1.06
N LEU A 12 2.16 9.89 1.47
CA LEU A 12 1.62 8.85 2.35
C LEU A 12 1.65 9.26 3.83
N ALA A 13 2.55 10.16 4.25
CA ALA A 13 2.59 10.62 5.63
C ALA A 13 1.28 11.32 6.01
N ASN A 14 0.73 10.99 7.18
CA ASN A 14 -0.55 11.51 7.68
C ASN A 14 -1.75 11.22 6.76
N MET A 15 -1.67 10.13 5.99
CA MET A 15 -2.83 9.47 5.42
C MET A 15 -3.40 8.48 6.43
N THR A 16 -4.70 8.24 6.38
CA THR A 16 -5.42 7.25 7.18
C THR A 16 -5.91 6.14 6.30
N ILE A 17 -5.83 4.90 6.78
CA ILE A 17 -6.45 3.75 6.11
C ILE A 17 -7.97 3.90 6.25
N ALA A 18 -8.64 4.22 5.15
CA ALA A 18 -10.08 4.50 5.16
C ALA A 18 -10.92 3.28 4.78
N ALA A 19 -10.46 2.49 3.79
CA ALA A 19 -11.18 1.32 3.29
C ALA A 19 -10.24 0.40 2.47
N PHE A 20 -10.77 -0.75 2.05
CA PHE A 20 -10.16 -1.60 1.03
C PHE A 20 -11.23 -2.17 0.09
N GLU A 21 -10.83 -2.52 -1.13
CA GLU A 21 -11.73 -2.97 -2.21
C GLU A 21 -11.16 -4.18 -2.97
N TYR A 22 -12.06 -5.00 -3.51
CA TYR A 22 -11.77 -6.11 -4.41
C TYR A 22 -12.49 -5.92 -5.74
N ALA A 23 -11.78 -5.42 -6.75
CA ALA A 23 -12.35 -5.20 -8.08
C ALA A 23 -11.29 -5.36 -9.18
N ALA A 24 -10.75 -6.59 -9.33
CA ALA A 24 -9.60 -7.03 -10.16
C ALA A 24 -8.22 -6.94 -9.49
N MET A 25 -8.13 -6.22 -8.37
CA MET A 25 -6.93 -6.01 -7.56
C MET A 25 -7.32 -5.85 -6.09
N PHE A 26 -6.42 -6.16 -5.16
CA PHE A 26 -6.56 -5.69 -3.78
C PHE A 26 -6.12 -4.23 -3.72
N ARG A 27 -7.00 -3.33 -3.27
CA ARG A 27 -6.72 -1.89 -3.21
C ARG A 27 -6.99 -1.38 -1.80
N ILE A 28 -6.09 -0.56 -1.27
CA ILE A 28 -6.27 0.17 -0.01
C ILE A 28 -6.56 1.63 -0.35
N ARG A 29 -7.65 2.17 0.21
CA ARG A 29 -7.99 3.59 0.13
C ARG A 29 -7.38 4.33 1.31
N LEU A 30 -6.61 5.36 1.00
CA LEU A 30 -5.94 6.23 1.93
C LEU A 30 -6.52 7.64 1.83
N GLU A 31 -6.86 8.25 2.96
CA GLU A 31 -7.41 9.61 2.99
C GLU A 31 -6.59 10.52 3.89
N SER A 32 -6.38 11.77 3.46
CA SER A 32 -5.58 12.70 4.25
C SER A 32 -6.37 13.24 5.43
N ASN A 33 -5.73 13.22 6.60
CA ASN A 33 -6.22 13.93 7.79
C ASN A 33 -6.04 15.45 7.73
N VAL A 34 -5.34 15.96 6.72
CA VAL A 34 -5.01 17.39 6.60
C VAL A 34 -5.83 18.02 5.48
N ARG A 35 -6.79 18.86 5.86
CA ARG A 35 -7.77 19.47 4.94
C ARG A 35 -7.19 20.40 3.88
N ILE A 36 -5.98 20.92 4.07
CA ILE A 36 -5.34 21.87 3.15
C ILE A 36 -3.96 21.33 2.83
N ARG A 37 -3.88 20.47 1.82
CA ARG A 37 -2.63 19.96 1.27
C ARG A 37 -2.46 20.36 -0.18
N THR A 38 -1.20 20.51 -0.56
CA THR A 38 -0.76 20.62 -1.96
C THR A 38 -0.58 19.24 -2.61
N THR A 39 -0.55 18.18 -1.79
CA THR A 39 -0.50 16.78 -2.21
C THR A 39 -1.92 16.18 -2.29
N PRO A 40 -2.09 15.02 -2.94
CA PRO A 40 -3.41 14.37 -3.07
C PRO A 40 -4.11 14.18 -1.72
N ASN A 41 -5.43 14.38 -1.70
CA ASN A 41 -6.24 14.17 -0.49
C ASN A 41 -6.71 12.72 -0.33
N VAL A 42 -6.84 12.01 -1.44
CA VAL A 42 -7.26 10.60 -1.45
C VAL A 42 -6.36 9.86 -2.41
N LEU A 43 -5.76 8.78 -1.92
CA LEU A 43 -4.90 7.90 -2.68
C LEU A 43 -5.47 6.48 -2.66
N TYR A 44 -5.28 5.77 -3.76
CA TYR A 44 -5.49 4.34 -3.86
C TYR A 44 -4.15 3.65 -4.00
N LEU A 45 -3.85 2.75 -3.07
CA LEU A 45 -2.69 1.87 -3.13
C LEU A 45 -3.15 0.50 -3.64
N GLU A 46 -2.85 0.21 -4.89
CA GLU A 46 -3.11 -1.08 -5.53
C GLU A 46 -1.95 -2.05 -5.28
N LEU A 47 -2.28 -3.25 -4.83
CA LEU A 47 -1.33 -4.31 -4.51
C LEU A 47 -1.36 -5.36 -5.61
N ARG A 48 -0.29 -5.44 -6.39
CA ARG A 48 -0.09 -6.48 -7.41
C ARG A 48 0.85 -7.58 -6.91
N SER A 49 1.77 -7.20 -6.03
CA SER A 49 2.72 -8.09 -5.41
C SER A 49 2.26 -8.64 -4.07
N ARG A 50 3.09 -9.51 -3.48
CA ARG A 50 2.87 -10.02 -2.13
C ARG A 50 2.90 -8.92 -1.09
N ALA A 51 1.86 -8.87 -0.25
CA ALA A 51 1.77 -8.01 0.91
C ALA A 51 1.50 -8.81 2.19
N PHE A 52 2.05 -8.35 3.32
CA PHE A 52 1.94 -9.00 4.62
C PHE A 52 2.07 -7.99 5.77
N PHE A 53 1.71 -8.42 6.98
CA PHE A 53 1.90 -7.63 8.20
C PHE A 53 3.14 -8.08 8.96
N GLY A 54 3.93 -7.13 9.47
CA GLY A 54 5.18 -7.37 10.18
C GLY A 54 6.18 -8.11 9.31
N SER A 55 6.88 -9.08 9.90
CA SER A 55 7.78 -9.95 9.13
C SER A 55 7.03 -11.03 8.36
N TYR A 56 7.62 -11.48 7.25
CA TYR A 56 7.07 -12.57 6.44
C TYR A 56 6.86 -13.87 7.26
N THR A 57 7.76 -14.16 8.20
CA THR A 57 7.66 -15.34 9.07
C THR A 57 6.50 -15.24 10.05
N GLU A 58 6.30 -14.09 10.69
CA GLU A 58 5.17 -13.85 11.59
C GLU A 58 3.85 -13.93 10.83
N TRP A 59 3.80 -13.33 9.64
CA TRP A 59 2.63 -13.38 8.77
C TRP A 59 2.25 -14.81 8.39
N THR A 60 3.22 -15.59 7.90
CA THR A 60 2.99 -16.98 7.49
C THR A 60 2.48 -17.80 8.67
N SER A 61 3.09 -17.64 9.85
CA SER A 61 2.67 -18.34 11.07
C SER A 61 1.23 -17.99 11.48
N LEU A 62 0.85 -16.72 11.36
CA LEU A 62 -0.51 -16.27 11.63
C LEU A 62 -1.50 -16.91 10.65
N VAL A 63 -1.23 -16.87 9.36
CA VAL A 63 -2.11 -17.45 8.33
C VAL A 63 -2.28 -18.95 8.58
N GLU A 64 -1.20 -19.67 8.85
CA GLU A 64 -1.23 -21.11 9.13
C GLU A 64 -2.02 -21.44 10.40
N SER A 65 -2.11 -20.51 11.35
CA SER A 65 -2.91 -20.67 12.58
C SER A 65 -4.41 -20.41 12.39
N MET A 66 -4.83 -19.82 11.26
CA MET A 66 -6.24 -19.54 10.99
C MET A 66 -7.02 -20.85 10.77
N PRO A 67 -8.30 -20.95 11.20
CA PRO A 67 -9.10 -22.17 11.10
C PRO A 67 -9.35 -22.63 9.65
N TYR A 68 -9.21 -21.73 8.68
CA TYR A 68 -9.28 -22.01 7.25
C TYR A 68 -8.08 -21.34 6.57
N PRO A 69 -6.87 -21.94 6.64
CA PRO A 69 -5.69 -21.36 6.00
C PRO A 69 -5.95 -21.30 4.49
N ALA A 70 -5.56 -20.22 3.84
CA ALA A 70 -5.77 -20.14 2.40
C ALA A 70 -4.89 -21.18 1.68
N ARG A 71 -5.31 -21.54 0.47
CA ARG A 71 -4.67 -22.64 -0.26
C ARG A 71 -3.27 -22.19 -0.67
N ARG A 72 -2.26 -23.03 -0.39
CA ARG A 72 -0.85 -22.78 -0.75
C ARG A 72 -0.74 -22.22 -2.18
N GLY A 73 -0.27 -20.98 -2.29
CA GLY A 73 0.00 -20.31 -3.57
C GLY A 73 -0.94 -19.15 -3.91
N GLU A 74 -2.07 -19.00 -3.20
CA GLU A 74 -2.88 -17.78 -3.29
C GLU A 74 -2.29 -16.72 -2.36
N LEU A 75 -2.25 -15.45 -2.79
CA LEU A 75 -2.10 -14.34 -1.85
C LEU A 75 -3.23 -14.51 -0.82
N ASP A 76 -2.90 -14.61 0.47
CA ASP A 76 -3.88 -14.81 1.55
C ASP A 76 -4.72 -13.55 1.80
N TYR A 77 -5.32 -13.03 0.72
CA TYR A 77 -6.11 -11.84 0.69
C TYR A 77 -7.22 -11.83 1.74
N PRO A 78 -7.91 -12.93 2.10
CA PRO A 78 -8.89 -12.89 3.18
C PRO A 78 -8.26 -12.52 4.54
N THR A 79 -7.14 -13.13 4.90
CA THR A 79 -6.42 -12.82 6.14
C THR A 79 -5.85 -11.41 6.11
N PHE A 80 -5.31 -11.00 4.95
CA PHE A 80 -4.83 -9.64 4.74
C PHE A 80 -5.94 -8.59 4.85
N ALA A 81 -7.09 -8.80 4.20
CA ALA A 81 -8.28 -7.94 4.33
C ALA A 81 -8.75 -7.85 5.77
N TYR A 82 -8.83 -8.98 6.49
CA TYR A 82 -9.21 -8.97 7.89
C TYR A 82 -8.26 -8.08 8.72
N ARG A 83 -6.95 -8.16 8.47
CA ARG A 83 -5.96 -7.35 9.18
C ARG A 83 -6.03 -5.87 8.79
N ILE A 84 -6.22 -5.55 7.50
CA ILE A 84 -6.46 -4.18 7.05
C ILE A 84 -7.75 -3.61 7.66
N MET A 85 -8.82 -4.41 7.76
CA MET A 85 -10.07 -4.01 8.41
C MET A 85 -9.86 -3.56 9.86
N LEU A 86 -8.98 -4.25 10.61
CA LEU A 86 -8.63 -3.86 11.98
C LEU A 86 -7.80 -2.57 12.05
N CYS A 87 -7.17 -2.16 10.95
CA CYS A 87 -6.39 -0.94 10.84
C CYS A 87 -7.17 0.23 10.21
N ILE A 88 -8.48 0.08 9.95
CA ILE A 88 -9.29 1.19 9.44
C ILE A 88 -9.36 2.28 10.50
N GLY A 89 -8.99 3.50 10.12
CA GLY A 89 -8.86 4.65 11.01
C GLY A 89 -7.45 4.86 11.56
N SER A 90 -6.51 3.95 11.31
CA SER A 90 -5.11 4.11 11.71
C SER A 90 -4.37 5.03 10.73
N ASP A 91 -3.50 5.89 11.28
CA ASP A 91 -2.70 6.84 10.50
C ASP A 91 -1.38 6.22 10.07
N ILE A 92 -0.93 6.51 8.85
CA ILE A 92 0.42 6.19 8.39
C ILE A 92 1.39 7.21 9.01
N ILE A 93 2.19 6.73 9.96
CA ILE A 93 3.15 7.53 10.74
C ILE A 93 4.59 7.43 10.21
N LYS A 94 4.92 6.34 9.52
CA LYS A 94 6.24 6.14 8.88
C LYS A 94 6.07 5.42 7.55
N VAL A 95 6.89 5.83 6.60
CA VAL A 95 6.97 5.24 5.27
C VAL A 95 8.44 4.96 4.97
N GLU A 96 8.75 3.75 4.55
CA GLU A 96 10.09 3.30 4.20
C GLU A 96 10.04 2.58 2.86
N ILE A 97 11.08 2.78 2.05
CA ILE A 97 11.24 2.15 0.75
C ILE A 97 12.63 1.53 0.76
N LEU A 98 12.69 0.24 0.47
CA LEU A 98 13.96 -0.50 0.36
C LEU A 98 14.51 -0.42 -1.07
N ASP A 99 15.76 -0.84 -1.25
CA ASP A 99 16.47 -0.77 -2.53
C ASP A 99 15.81 -1.61 -3.64
N ASP A 100 15.02 -2.62 -3.27
CA ASP A 100 14.26 -3.49 -4.18
C ASP A 100 12.83 -2.99 -4.45
N GLY A 101 12.51 -1.75 -4.06
CA GLY A 101 11.19 -1.15 -4.22
C GLY A 101 10.16 -1.59 -3.17
N THR A 102 10.54 -2.43 -2.20
CA THR A 102 9.64 -2.86 -1.12
C THR A 102 9.16 -1.65 -0.33
N LEU A 103 7.84 -1.51 -0.23
CA LEU A 103 7.17 -0.44 0.50
C LEU A 103 6.77 -0.94 1.89
N VAL A 104 7.23 -0.24 2.93
CA VAL A 104 6.90 -0.52 4.33
C VAL A 104 6.17 0.68 4.92
N LEU A 105 4.97 0.43 5.45
CA LEU A 105 4.12 1.42 6.09
C LEU A 105 3.94 1.07 7.56
N LEU A 106 4.27 2.01 8.47
CA LEU A 106 3.96 1.86 9.88
C LEU A 106 2.74 2.70 10.21
N THR A 107 1.78 2.08 10.90
CA THR A 107 0.54 2.73 11.35
C THR A 107 0.63 3.23 12.79
N SER A 108 -0.30 4.10 13.18
CA SER A 108 -0.46 4.60 14.56
C SER A 108 -0.77 3.50 15.58
N ASP A 109 -1.33 2.37 15.13
CA ASP A 109 -1.61 1.21 15.97
C ASP A 109 -0.41 0.26 16.08
N ASN A 110 0.76 0.70 15.60
CA ASN A 110 2.01 -0.05 15.60
C ASN A 110 1.95 -1.32 14.74
N GLU A 111 1.05 -1.35 13.76
CA GLU A 111 1.00 -2.36 12.71
C GLU A 111 1.92 -1.94 11.55
N GLU A 112 2.74 -2.87 11.09
CA GLU A 112 3.63 -2.69 9.94
C GLU A 112 3.03 -3.44 8.74
N ILE A 113 2.80 -2.73 7.63
CA ILE A 113 2.33 -3.29 6.37
C ILE A 113 3.50 -3.28 5.38
N THR A 114 3.88 -4.45 4.90
CA THR A 114 4.99 -4.63 3.98
C THR A 114 4.48 -5.14 2.64
N ILE A 115 4.89 -4.49 1.55
CA ILE A 115 4.50 -4.78 0.18
C ILE A 115 5.76 -4.99 -0.64
N SER A 116 5.93 -6.19 -1.20
CA SER A 116 7.11 -6.56 -2.01
C SER A 116 7.29 -5.62 -3.19
N GLY A 117 8.50 -5.14 -3.43
CA GLY A 117 8.84 -4.37 -4.63
C GLY A 117 9.11 -5.23 -5.86
N ILE A 118 9.38 -6.53 -5.66
CA ILE A 118 9.58 -7.50 -6.73
C ILE A 118 8.32 -8.35 -6.91
N GLU A 119 7.93 -8.56 -8.16
CA GLU A 119 6.77 -9.35 -8.57
C GLU A 119 7.08 -10.10 -9.87
N ASP A 120 6.68 -11.38 -9.98
CA ASP A 120 7.01 -12.23 -11.13
C ASP A 120 5.87 -12.33 -12.16
N VAL A 121 4.64 -11.95 -11.78
CA VAL A 121 3.42 -12.17 -12.57
C VAL A 121 2.96 -10.92 -13.31
N TRP A 122 3.10 -9.76 -12.68
CA TRP A 122 2.60 -8.47 -13.18
C TRP A 122 3.76 -7.58 -13.65
N GLU A 123 3.48 -6.61 -14.52
CA GLU A 123 4.49 -5.61 -14.93
C GLU A 123 4.83 -4.66 -13.78
N GLU A 124 3.85 -4.38 -12.91
CA GLU A 124 3.97 -3.55 -11.71
C GLU A 124 3.78 -4.36 -10.42
N SER A 125 4.53 -4.00 -9.39
CA SER A 125 4.43 -4.59 -8.04
C SER A 125 3.40 -3.86 -7.17
N TRP A 126 3.40 -2.54 -7.20
CA TRP A 126 2.40 -1.73 -6.51
C TRP A 126 2.24 -0.37 -7.18
N ILE A 127 1.05 0.20 -7.06
CA ILE A 127 0.68 1.45 -7.71
C ILE A 127 -0.03 2.35 -6.69
N LEU A 128 0.42 3.59 -6.55
CA LEU A 128 -0.23 4.61 -5.75
C LEU A 128 -0.81 5.67 -6.68
N THR A 129 -2.13 5.83 -6.70
CA THR A 129 -2.84 6.77 -7.60
C THR A 129 -3.70 7.74 -6.82
N GLU A 130 -3.77 8.99 -7.26
CA GLU A 130 -4.81 9.91 -6.77
C GLU A 130 -6.20 9.44 -7.23
N SER A 131 -7.18 9.46 -6.32
CA SER A 131 -8.54 9.04 -6.63
C SER A 131 -9.15 9.93 -7.72
N SER A 132 -9.45 9.34 -8.87
CA SER A 132 -10.15 9.99 -9.99
C SER A 132 -11.59 10.37 -9.69
N ASP A 133 -12.14 9.87 -8.59
CA ASP A 133 -13.55 10.03 -8.23
C ASP A 133 -13.82 11.39 -7.57
N LEU A 134 -12.77 12.18 -7.31
CA LEU A 134 -12.86 13.51 -6.74
C LEU A 134 -12.96 14.61 -7.82
N PRO A 135 -13.76 15.67 -7.58
CA PRO A 135 -13.74 16.85 -8.43
C PRO A 135 -12.34 17.49 -8.39
N ASN A 136 -11.73 17.68 -9.57
CA ASN A 136 -10.35 18.15 -9.77
C ASN A 136 -9.23 17.14 -9.47
N ALA A 137 -9.53 15.83 -9.46
CA ALA A 137 -8.48 14.82 -9.39
C ALA A 137 -7.43 15.00 -10.52
N SER A 138 -6.15 15.00 -10.16
CA SER A 138 -5.06 14.96 -11.13
C SER A 138 -4.70 13.51 -11.48
N LYS A 139 -3.92 13.28 -12.54
CA LYS A 139 -3.49 11.92 -12.93
C LYS A 139 -2.20 11.51 -12.23
N LYS A 140 -2.04 12.02 -11.02
CA LYS A 140 -0.91 11.78 -10.14
C LYS A 140 -0.81 10.31 -9.78
N GLN A 141 0.31 9.69 -10.12
CA GLN A 141 0.59 8.30 -9.80
C GLN A 141 2.06 8.06 -9.52
N ILE A 142 2.32 7.09 -8.65
CA ILE A 142 3.64 6.55 -8.34
C ILE A 142 3.55 5.04 -8.58
N ILE A 143 4.45 4.49 -9.37
CA ILE A 143 4.45 3.09 -9.78
C ILE A 143 5.77 2.48 -9.38
N CYS A 144 5.72 1.32 -8.72
CA CYS A 144 6.84 0.41 -8.61
C CYS A 144 6.66 -0.70 -9.64
N ASP A 145 7.64 -0.86 -10.53
CA ASP A 145 7.63 -1.97 -11.48
C ASP A 145 7.99 -3.30 -10.81
N SER A 146 7.90 -4.38 -11.58
CA SER A 146 8.23 -5.76 -11.16
C SER A 146 9.67 -5.98 -10.73
N GLN A 147 10.59 -5.07 -11.07
CA GLN A 147 12.01 -5.15 -10.73
C GLN A 147 12.37 -4.24 -9.54
N GLY A 148 11.39 -3.55 -8.96
CA GLY A 148 11.59 -2.65 -7.83
C GLY A 148 11.91 -1.20 -8.22
N GLU A 149 11.88 -0.83 -9.50
CA GLU A 149 12.14 0.55 -9.91
C GLU A 149 10.90 1.43 -9.72
N ILE A 150 11.10 2.63 -9.17
CA ILE A 150 10.01 3.56 -8.86
C ILE A 150 9.98 4.75 -9.84
N SER A 151 8.83 4.92 -10.48
CA SER A 151 8.50 5.99 -11.43
C SER A 151 7.37 6.89 -10.93
N PHE A 152 7.44 8.18 -11.29
CA PHE A 152 6.53 9.23 -10.82
C PHE A 152 5.91 9.94 -12.02
N PHE A 153 4.59 10.07 -12.01
CA PHE A 153 3.83 10.82 -13.00
C PHE A 153 2.98 11.83 -12.24
N LEU A 154 3.33 13.12 -12.35
CA LEU A 154 2.81 14.17 -11.47
C LEU A 154 1.89 15.16 -12.19
N GLU A 155 1.31 14.76 -13.34
CA GLU A 155 0.48 15.60 -14.22
C GLU A 155 -0.95 15.83 -13.71
#